data_AF-A0A060X985-F1
#
_entry.id   AF-A0A060X985-F1
#
_cell.length_a   1.000
_cell.length_b   1.000
_cell.length_c   1.000
_cell.angle_alpha   90.00
_cell.angle_beta   90.00
_cell.angle_gamma   90.00
#
_symmetry.space_group_name_H-M   'P 1'
#
loop_
_entity.id
_entity.type
_entity.pdbx_description
1 polymer ?
#
loop_
_entity_poly.entity_id
_entity_poly.type
_entity_poly.pdbx_seq_one_letter_code
_entity_poly.pdbx_strand_id
1 'polypeptide(L)'
;MSSCSQICTNILRTLPPSDNPDFDPEEDEPTLEASWPHIQLVYEFLLRFLENPDFQPSIAKRYIDQKFVLQLLELFDSEDPRERDFLKTVLHRIYGKFLGLRAFIRKQINNIFLRFIYETDHFNGVAELLEILGSIINGFALPLKAEHKQFLMKVLIPMHTGKGLALFHAQLAYCVVQFLEKDPTLTEPVL
;
A
#
# COMPACT_ATOMS: atom_id res chain seq x y z
N MET A 1 15.50 1.62 -21.62
CA MET A 1 14.25 2.17 -22.22
C MET A 1 13.26 1.06 -22.60
N SER A 2 13.66 -0.08 -23.18
CA SER A 2 12.75 -1.23 -23.37
C SER A 2 12.34 -1.91 -22.06
N SER A 3 13.21 -1.87 -21.04
CA SER A 3 13.03 -2.57 -19.77
C SER A 3 11.81 -2.10 -18.97
N CYS A 4 11.54 -0.78 -18.85
CA CYS A 4 10.35 -0.30 -18.13
C CYS A 4 9.03 -0.76 -18.78
N SER A 5 8.95 -0.74 -20.12
CA SER A 5 7.75 -1.20 -20.81
C SER A 5 7.53 -2.70 -20.61
N GLN A 6 8.59 -3.50 -20.64
CA GLN A 6 8.51 -4.94 -20.41
C GLN A 6 8.17 -5.29 -18.95
N ILE A 7 8.69 -4.53 -17.97
CA ILE A 7 8.32 -4.70 -16.55
C ILE A 7 6.83 -4.40 -16.34
N CYS A 8 6.32 -3.28 -16.89
CA CYS A 8 4.91 -2.94 -16.79
C CYS A 8 4.01 -4.03 -17.38
N THR A 9 4.36 -4.62 -18.52
CA THR A 9 3.56 -5.69 -19.13
C THR A 9 3.57 -7.00 -18.34
N ASN A 10 4.66 -7.30 -17.62
CA ASN A 10 4.76 -8.55 -16.84
C ASN A 10 4.18 -8.42 -15.42
N ILE A 11 4.24 -7.24 -14.80
CA ILE A 11 3.72 -7.02 -13.44
C ILE A 11 2.25 -6.60 -13.46
N LEU A 12 1.86 -5.72 -14.39
CA LEU A 12 0.51 -5.13 -14.41
C LEU A 12 -0.45 -6.08 -15.13
N ARG A 13 -0.77 -7.18 -14.45
CA ARG A 13 -1.81 -8.14 -14.82
C ARG A 13 -3.05 -7.90 -13.98
N THR A 14 -4.21 -8.25 -14.51
CA THR A 14 -5.42 -8.39 -13.67
C THR A 14 -5.20 -9.58 -12.74
N LEU A 15 -5.48 -9.42 -11.45
CA LEU A 15 -5.48 -10.54 -10.52
C LEU A 15 -6.49 -11.60 -11.01
N PRO A 16 -6.17 -12.90 -10.88
CA PRO A 16 -7.18 -13.93 -11.13
C PRO A 16 -8.37 -13.69 -10.20
N PRO A 17 -9.62 -14.01 -10.63
CA PRO A 17 -10.75 -13.96 -9.73
C PRO A 17 -10.47 -14.86 -8.52
N SER A 18 -10.81 -14.41 -7.31
CA SER A 18 -10.68 -15.25 -6.12
C SER A 18 -11.57 -16.49 -6.32
N ASP A 19 -10.95 -17.66 -6.25
CA ASP A 19 -11.64 -18.94 -6.44
C ASP A 19 -12.50 -19.32 -5.22
N ASN A 20 -12.35 -18.60 -4.09
CA ASN A 20 -13.07 -18.86 -2.86
C ASN A 20 -13.79 -17.60 -2.30
N PRO A 21 -15.09 -17.40 -2.58
CA PRO A 21 -15.84 -16.25 -2.09
C PRO A 21 -16.06 -16.24 -0.56
N ASP A 22 -15.83 -17.37 0.11
CA ASP A 22 -15.91 -17.53 1.57
C ASP A 22 -14.51 -17.61 2.22
N PHE A 23 -13.45 -17.18 1.51
CA PHE A 23 -12.07 -17.23 2.01
C PHE A 23 -11.94 -16.49 3.33
N ASP A 24 -11.57 -17.22 4.39
CA ASP A 24 -11.22 -16.64 5.68
C ASP A 24 -9.69 -16.47 5.74
N PRO A 25 -9.15 -15.24 5.65
CA PRO A 25 -7.72 -15.00 5.74
C PRO A 25 -7.09 -15.40 7.09
N GLU A 26 -7.89 -15.71 8.13
CA GLU A 26 -7.40 -16.25 9.40
C GLU A 26 -7.33 -17.80 9.41
N GLU A 27 -8.18 -18.49 8.64
CA GLU A 27 -8.31 -19.96 8.69
C GLU A 27 -7.81 -20.69 7.42
N ASP A 28 -7.87 -20.04 6.26
CA ASP A 28 -7.58 -20.65 4.96
C ASP A 28 -6.12 -20.47 4.51
N GLU A 29 -5.57 -21.49 3.84
CA GLU A 29 -4.25 -21.40 3.21
C GLU A 29 -4.30 -20.46 1.98
N PRO A 30 -3.36 -19.50 1.85
CA PRO A 30 -3.38 -18.55 0.75
C PRO A 30 -3.09 -19.24 -0.58
N THR A 31 -3.82 -18.87 -1.62
CA THR A 31 -3.52 -19.35 -2.99
C THR A 31 -2.17 -18.80 -3.43
N LEU A 32 -1.22 -19.70 -3.67
CA LEU A 32 0.11 -19.34 -4.16
C LEU A 32 0.11 -19.16 -5.67
N GLU A 33 0.78 -18.12 -6.15
CA GLU A 33 0.89 -17.86 -7.58
C GLU A 33 1.77 -18.93 -8.27
N ALA A 34 1.20 -19.67 -9.23
CA ALA A 34 1.90 -20.75 -9.94
C ALA A 34 3.11 -20.25 -10.75
N SER A 35 3.04 -19.00 -11.24
CA SER A 35 4.14 -18.38 -11.99
C SER A 35 5.15 -17.65 -11.10
N TRP A 36 5.11 -17.86 -9.78
CA TRP A 36 5.94 -17.13 -8.80
C TRP A 36 7.44 -17.08 -9.14
N PRO A 37 8.11 -18.16 -9.56
CA PRO A 37 9.54 -18.10 -9.89
C PRO A 37 9.89 -17.08 -10.98
N HIS A 38 8.97 -16.82 -11.91
CA HIS A 38 9.16 -15.80 -12.95
C HIS A 38 8.80 -14.41 -12.41
N ILE A 39 7.66 -14.29 -11.72
CA ILE A 39 7.16 -13.02 -11.17
C ILE A 39 8.13 -12.44 -10.14
N GLN A 40 8.69 -13.29 -9.28
CA GLN A 40 9.71 -12.91 -8.30
C GLN A 40 10.91 -12.22 -8.97
N LEU A 41 11.45 -12.79 -10.06
CA LEU A 41 12.57 -12.19 -10.78
C LEU A 41 12.21 -10.81 -11.35
N VAL A 42 10.96 -10.61 -11.79
CA VAL A 42 10.50 -9.33 -12.30
C VAL A 42 10.40 -8.29 -11.18
N TYR A 43 9.86 -8.66 -10.00
CA TYR A 43 9.82 -7.77 -8.83
C TYR A 43 11.22 -7.45 -8.29
N GLU A 44 12.11 -8.44 -8.20
CA GLU A 44 13.49 -8.24 -7.79
C GLU A 44 14.21 -7.28 -8.75
N PHE A 45 14.04 -7.48 -10.06
CA PHE A 45 14.61 -6.59 -11.06
C PHE A 45 14.07 -5.16 -10.92
N LEU A 46 12.74 -4.99 -10.76
CA LEU A 46 12.14 -3.68 -10.55
C LEU A 46 12.67 -2.99 -9.29
N LEU A 47 12.79 -3.72 -8.18
CA LEU A 47 13.29 -3.20 -6.92
C LEU A 47 14.76 -2.76 -7.06
N ARG A 48 15.61 -3.60 -7.66
CA ARG A 48 17.02 -3.24 -7.93
C ARG A 48 17.13 -2.05 -8.88
N PHE A 49 16.26 -1.95 -9.87
CA PHE A 49 16.19 -0.80 -10.77
C PHE A 49 15.84 0.49 -10.03
N LEU A 50 14.87 0.45 -9.11
CA LEU A 50 14.48 1.59 -8.28
C LEU A 50 15.56 1.97 -7.26
N GLU A 51 16.30 1.01 -6.72
CA GLU A 51 17.35 1.23 -5.71
C GLU A 51 18.69 1.67 -6.30
N ASN A 52 18.87 1.55 -7.62
CA ASN A 52 20.10 1.97 -8.28
C ASN A 52 20.42 3.46 -7.97
N PRO A 53 21.65 3.78 -7.54
CA PRO A 53 22.05 5.16 -7.24
C PRO A 53 22.01 6.08 -8.47
N ASP A 54 22.23 5.54 -9.66
CA ASP A 54 22.17 6.26 -10.93
C ASP A 54 20.73 6.41 -11.46
N PHE A 55 19.73 5.94 -10.70
CA PHE A 55 18.33 6.06 -11.07
C PHE A 55 17.91 7.54 -11.13
N GLN A 56 17.41 7.97 -12.29
CA GLN A 56 16.94 9.34 -12.51
C GLN A 56 15.41 9.41 -12.51
N PRO A 57 14.77 9.92 -11.42
CA PRO A 57 13.31 10.03 -11.34
C PRO A 57 12.72 10.92 -12.44
N SER A 58 13.49 11.91 -12.92
CA SER A 58 13.09 12.83 -13.99
C SER A 58 12.80 12.15 -15.32
N ILE A 59 13.48 11.04 -15.61
CA ILE A 59 13.28 10.22 -16.82
C ILE A 59 12.17 9.19 -16.56
N ALA A 60 12.23 8.53 -15.41
CA ALA A 60 11.29 7.46 -15.04
C ALA A 60 9.85 7.95 -14.85
N LYS A 61 9.63 9.22 -14.49
CA LYS A 61 8.27 9.81 -14.31
C LYS A 61 7.39 9.73 -15.57
N ARG A 62 7.97 9.50 -16.75
CA ARG A 62 7.21 9.32 -18.01
C ARG A 62 6.53 7.95 -18.09
N TYR A 63 7.00 6.99 -17.30
CA TYR A 63 6.49 5.61 -17.28
C TYR A 63 5.86 5.26 -15.94
N ILE A 64 6.38 5.82 -14.85
CA ILE A 64 5.81 5.74 -13.51
C ILE A 64 4.92 6.96 -13.33
N ASP A 65 3.70 6.87 -13.85
CA ASP A 65 2.66 7.89 -13.75
C ASP A 65 1.54 7.45 -12.78
N GLN A 66 0.47 8.24 -12.72
CA GLN A 66 -0.69 7.92 -11.86
C GLN A 66 -1.37 6.60 -12.27
N LYS A 67 -1.37 6.26 -13.55
CA LYS A 67 -1.97 5.02 -14.05
C LYS A 67 -1.15 3.82 -13.57
N PHE A 68 0.18 3.90 -13.67
CA PHE A 68 1.07 2.87 -13.13
C PHE A 68 0.82 2.65 -11.63
N VAL A 69 0.73 3.73 -10.84
CA VAL A 69 0.47 3.64 -9.40
C VAL A 69 -0.88 2.99 -9.11
N LEU A 70 -1.92 3.32 -9.88
CA LEU A 70 -3.25 2.73 -9.70
C LEU A 70 -3.22 1.22 -9.93
N GLN A 71 -2.63 0.79 -11.04
CA GLN A 71 -2.51 -0.64 -11.36
C GLN A 71 -1.61 -1.37 -10.34
N LEU A 72 -0.57 -0.73 -9.82
CA LEU A 72 0.27 -1.29 -8.76
C LEU A 72 -0.52 -1.48 -7.45
N LEU A 73 -1.41 -0.53 -7.11
CA LEU A 73 -2.24 -0.61 -5.91
C LEU A 73 -3.32 -1.69 -6.02
N GLU A 74 -3.84 -1.97 -7.21
CA GLU A 74 -4.78 -3.07 -7.44
C GLU A 74 -4.15 -4.44 -7.12
N LEU A 75 -2.85 -4.61 -7.35
CA LEU A 75 -2.13 -5.86 -7.06
C LEU A 75 -1.98 -6.15 -5.56
N PHE A 76 -2.19 -5.17 -4.67
CA PHE A 76 -2.14 -5.40 -3.22
C PHE A 76 -3.25 -6.33 -2.74
N ASP A 77 -4.29 -6.57 -3.55
CA ASP A 77 -5.35 -7.54 -3.26
C ASP A 77 -4.94 -8.99 -3.57
N SER A 78 -3.69 -9.23 -4.00
CA SER A 78 -3.15 -10.58 -4.24
C SER A 78 -3.23 -11.44 -2.97
N GLU A 79 -3.69 -12.68 -3.10
CA GLU A 79 -3.73 -13.66 -2.01
C GLU A 79 -2.33 -14.10 -1.58
N ASP A 80 -1.33 -14.01 -2.46
CA ASP A 80 0.05 -14.41 -2.19
C ASP A 80 0.78 -13.37 -1.31
N PRO A 81 1.10 -13.67 -0.04
CA PRO A 81 1.77 -12.73 0.86
C PRO A 81 3.15 -12.31 0.36
N ARG A 82 3.82 -13.16 -0.44
CA ARG A 82 5.15 -12.85 -1.00
C ARG A 82 5.04 -11.73 -2.02
N GLU A 83 3.99 -11.74 -2.84
CA GLU A 83 3.72 -10.68 -3.81
C GLU A 83 3.46 -9.35 -3.08
N ARG A 84 2.62 -9.39 -2.04
CA ARG A 84 2.31 -8.20 -1.23
C ARG A 84 3.54 -7.58 -0.57
N ASP A 85 4.49 -8.38 -0.07
CA ASP A 85 5.72 -7.85 0.53
C ASP A 85 6.64 -7.15 -0.50
N PHE A 86 6.73 -7.68 -1.72
CA PHE A 86 7.43 -7.00 -2.82
C PHE A 86 6.72 -5.70 -3.21
N LEU A 87 5.40 -5.74 -3.38
CA LEU A 87 4.58 -4.57 -3.70
C LEU A 87 4.73 -3.48 -2.65
N LYS A 88 4.72 -3.86 -1.37
CA LYS A 88 4.95 -2.95 -0.23
C LYS A 88 6.25 -2.19 -0.39
N THR A 89 7.34 -2.91 -0.64
CA THR A 89 8.66 -2.33 -0.77
C THR A 89 8.76 -1.44 -2.00
N VAL A 90 8.24 -1.89 -3.15
CA VAL A 90 8.21 -1.11 -4.40
C VAL A 90 7.43 0.19 -4.22
N LEU A 91 6.22 0.14 -3.67
CA LEU A 91 5.37 1.31 -3.46
C LEU A 91 6.03 2.31 -2.50
N HIS A 92 6.65 1.83 -1.42
CA HIS A 92 7.37 2.68 -0.48
C HIS A 92 8.56 3.40 -1.16
N ARG A 93 9.33 2.71 -2.00
CA ARG A 93 10.42 3.32 -2.79
C ARG A 93 9.89 4.36 -3.78
N ILE A 94 8.79 4.07 -4.48
CA ILE A 94 8.14 5.01 -5.41
C ILE A 94 7.69 6.26 -4.65
N TYR A 95 7.01 6.10 -3.51
CA TYR A 95 6.58 7.22 -2.67
C TYR A 95 7.76 8.10 -2.21
N GLY A 96 8.87 7.47 -1.83
CA GLY A 96 10.10 8.15 -1.44
C GLY A 96 10.69 8.99 -2.57
N LYS A 97 10.88 8.40 -3.76
CA LYS A 97 11.59 9.01 -4.90
C LYS A 97 10.73 9.98 -5.73
N PHE A 98 9.42 9.76 -5.82
CA PHE A 98 8.52 10.55 -6.67
C PHE A 98 7.64 11.49 -5.85
N LEU A 99 8.18 12.67 -5.51
CA LEU A 99 7.47 13.69 -4.72
C LEU A 99 6.10 14.06 -5.32
N GLY A 100 6.00 14.14 -6.66
CA GLY A 100 4.77 14.49 -7.37
C GLY A 100 3.65 13.45 -7.30
N LEU A 101 3.98 12.19 -6.97
CA LEU A 101 2.99 11.10 -6.84
C LEU A 101 2.48 10.94 -5.41
N ARG A 102 3.12 11.55 -4.41
CA ARG A 102 2.80 11.35 -2.99
C ARG A 102 1.35 11.65 -2.64
N ALA A 103 0.83 12.78 -3.12
CA ALA A 103 -0.56 13.17 -2.86
C ALA A 103 -1.54 12.19 -3.52
N PHE A 104 -1.22 11.72 -4.73
CA PHE A 104 -2.03 10.73 -5.44
C PHE A 104 -2.04 9.38 -4.73
N ILE A 105 -0.87 8.87 -4.33
CA ILE A 105 -0.73 7.60 -3.59
C ILE A 105 -1.55 7.65 -2.31
N ARG A 106 -1.40 8.70 -1.47
CA ARG A 106 -2.19 8.84 -0.23
C ARG A 106 -3.68 8.88 -0.49
N LYS A 107 -4.11 9.57 -1.55
CA LYS A 107 -5.53 9.64 -1.94
C LYS A 107 -6.07 8.27 -2.37
N GLN A 108 -5.31 7.50 -3.16
CA GLN A 108 -5.76 6.18 -3.60
C GLN A 108 -5.79 5.16 -2.46
N ILE A 109 -4.79 5.16 -1.57
CA ILE A 109 -4.82 4.31 -0.37
C ILE A 109 -6.03 4.66 0.51
N ASN A 110 -6.33 5.95 0.67
CA ASN A 110 -7.53 6.39 1.39
C ASN A 110 -8.82 5.85 0.72
N ASN A 111 -8.94 5.94 -0.60
CA ASN A 111 -10.09 5.37 -1.31
C ASN A 111 -10.23 3.86 -1.10
N ILE A 112 -9.11 3.11 -1.12
CA ILE A 112 -9.10 1.67 -0.86
C ILE A 112 -9.61 1.38 0.55
N PHE A 113 -9.12 2.10 1.57
CA PHE A 113 -9.58 1.91 2.94
C PHE A 113 -11.05 2.29 3.14
N LEU A 114 -11.52 3.38 2.52
CA LEU A 114 -12.94 3.74 2.58
C LEU A 114 -13.81 2.66 1.94
N ARG A 115 -13.40 2.12 0.80
CA ARG A 115 -14.10 1.02 0.14
C ARG A 115 -14.10 -0.25 1.00
N PHE A 116 -12.97 -0.57 1.62
CA PHE A 116 -12.85 -1.68 2.55
C PHE A 116 -13.82 -1.54 3.74
N ILE A 117 -13.84 -0.37 4.40
CA ILE A 117 -14.66 -0.12 5.60
C ILE A 117 -16.17 -0.07 5.30
N TYR A 118 -16.56 0.48 4.15
CA TYR A 118 -17.96 0.83 3.87
C TYR A 118 -18.63 0.00 2.77
N GLU A 119 -17.89 -0.71 1.92
CA GLU A 119 -18.47 -1.41 0.76
C GLU A 119 -18.18 -2.92 0.75
N THR A 120 -16.92 -3.33 0.85
CA THR A 120 -16.53 -4.73 0.56
C THR A 120 -16.24 -5.56 1.79
N ASP A 121 -15.81 -4.97 2.90
CA ASP A 121 -15.27 -5.69 4.07
C ASP A 121 -14.12 -6.67 3.73
N HIS A 122 -13.56 -6.58 2.53
CA HIS A 122 -12.55 -7.50 2.00
C HIS A 122 -11.49 -6.73 1.20
N PHE A 123 -10.24 -6.92 1.60
CA PHE A 123 -9.02 -6.51 0.90
C PHE A 123 -7.81 -7.19 1.55
N ASN A 124 -7.00 -7.93 0.80
CA ASN A 124 -5.92 -8.74 1.39
C ASN A 124 -4.72 -7.90 1.88
N GLY A 125 -4.45 -6.78 1.23
CA GLY A 125 -3.24 -5.96 1.45
C GLY A 125 -3.36 -4.85 2.50
N VAL A 126 -4.33 -4.91 3.42
CA VAL A 126 -4.57 -3.82 4.39
C VAL A 126 -3.35 -3.62 5.30
N ALA A 127 -2.77 -4.70 5.81
CA ALA A 127 -1.63 -4.66 6.72
C ALA A 127 -0.40 -4.02 6.07
N GLU A 128 -0.07 -4.41 4.83
CA GLU A 128 1.07 -3.91 4.10
C GLU A 128 0.91 -2.42 3.73
N LEU A 129 -0.29 -1.98 3.38
CA LEU A 129 -0.57 -0.56 3.14
C LEU A 129 -0.43 0.26 4.43
N LEU A 130 -0.88 -0.26 5.57
CA LEU A 130 -0.71 0.39 6.87
C LEU A 130 0.76 0.49 7.29
N GLU A 131 1.60 -0.51 7.02
CA GLU A 131 3.04 -0.41 7.28
C GLU A 131 3.70 0.75 6.53
N ILE A 132 3.36 0.91 5.24
CA ILE A 132 3.85 2.03 4.43
C ILE A 132 3.35 3.35 5.01
N LEU A 133 2.08 3.43 5.38
CA LEU A 133 1.51 4.61 5.99
C LEU A 133 2.18 4.97 7.32
N GLY A 134 2.51 4.00 8.16
CA GLY A 134 3.24 4.23 9.41
C GLY A 134 4.58 4.95 9.16
N SER A 135 5.35 4.48 8.16
CA SER A 135 6.59 5.14 7.71
C SER A 135 6.32 6.56 7.18
N ILE A 136 5.25 6.75 6.39
CA ILE A 136 4.86 8.05 5.85
C ILE A 136 4.48 9.04 6.96
N ILE A 137 3.70 8.60 7.93
CA ILE A 137 3.22 9.40 9.08
C ILE A 137 4.41 9.84 9.93
N ASN A 138 5.36 8.93 10.18
CA ASN A 138 6.60 9.27 10.88
C ASN A 138 7.37 10.40 10.18
N GLY A 139 7.33 10.42 8.85
CA GLY A 139 7.95 11.47 8.02
C GLY A 139 7.16 12.77 7.89
N PHE A 140 6.00 12.93 8.53
CA PHE A 140 5.23 14.17 8.43
C PHE A 140 5.95 15.37 9.07
N ALA A 141 5.93 16.48 8.34
CA ALA A 141 6.39 17.77 8.84
C ALA A 141 5.38 18.34 9.84
N LEU A 142 5.90 19.02 10.85
CA LEU A 142 5.10 19.78 11.82
C LEU A 142 5.00 21.25 11.37
N PRO A 143 3.85 21.91 11.57
CA PRO A 143 2.62 21.38 12.16
C PRO A 143 1.88 20.41 11.22
N LEU A 144 1.16 19.44 11.79
CA LEU A 144 0.34 18.51 11.01
C LEU A 144 -0.72 19.25 10.21
N LYS A 145 -0.81 18.94 8.91
CA LYS A 145 -1.83 19.49 8.03
C LYS A 145 -3.22 18.96 8.40
N ALA A 146 -4.25 19.78 8.15
CA ALA A 146 -5.64 19.40 8.37
C ALA A 146 -6.04 18.12 7.61
N GLU A 147 -5.53 17.92 6.39
CA GLU A 147 -5.77 16.70 5.60
C GLU A 147 -5.31 15.42 6.33
N HIS A 148 -4.19 15.48 7.06
CA HIS A 148 -3.65 14.32 7.79
C HIS A 148 -4.46 14.05 9.07
N LYS A 149 -4.93 15.10 9.75
CA LYS A 149 -5.82 14.97 10.91
C LYS A 149 -7.18 14.36 10.51
N GLN A 150 -7.72 14.79 9.36
CA GLN A 150 -8.93 14.19 8.81
C GLN A 150 -8.72 12.73 8.43
N PHE A 151 -7.56 12.37 7.86
CA PHE A 151 -7.23 10.98 7.53
C PHE A 151 -7.23 10.08 8.78
N LEU A 152 -6.64 10.52 9.89
CA LEU A 152 -6.72 9.81 11.17
C LEU A 152 -8.17 9.58 11.59
N MET A 153 -8.96 10.65 11.70
CA MET A 153 -10.32 10.60 12.26
C MET A 153 -11.35 9.90 11.37
N LYS A 154 -11.21 10.00 10.05
CA LYS A 154 -12.20 9.51 9.09
C LYS A 154 -11.84 8.17 8.47
N VAL A 155 -10.61 7.70 8.64
CA VAL A 155 -10.14 6.47 8.00
C VAL A 155 -9.53 5.54 9.04
N LEU A 156 -8.44 5.94 9.70
CA LEU A 156 -7.74 5.04 10.63
C LEU A 156 -8.59 4.66 11.85
N ILE A 157 -9.34 5.59 12.43
CA ILE A 157 -10.21 5.28 13.57
C ILE A 157 -11.33 4.30 13.16
N PRO A 158 -12.14 4.56 12.11
CA PRO A 158 -13.13 3.59 11.63
C PRO A 158 -12.58 2.22 11.23
N MET A 159 -11.30 2.09 10.84
CA MET A 159 -10.71 0.78 10.54
C MET A 159 -10.70 -0.18 11.74
N HIS A 160 -10.77 0.32 12.98
CA HIS A 160 -10.87 -0.52 14.18
C HIS A 160 -12.21 -1.27 14.27
N THR A 161 -13.22 -0.86 13.50
CA THR A 161 -14.52 -1.55 13.45
C THR A 161 -14.63 -2.52 12.27
N GLY A 162 -13.60 -2.62 11.42
CA GLY A 162 -13.59 -3.52 10.27
C GLY A 162 -13.43 -4.99 10.67
N LYS A 163 -13.93 -5.90 9.83
CA LYS A 163 -13.68 -7.35 9.97
C LYS A 163 -12.21 -7.67 9.72
N GLY A 164 -11.72 -8.76 10.30
CA GLY A 164 -10.33 -9.19 10.17
C GLY A 164 -9.32 -8.26 10.85
N LEU A 165 -9.76 -7.46 11.85
CA LEU A 165 -8.89 -6.54 12.59
C LEU A 165 -7.62 -7.22 13.12
N ALA A 166 -7.70 -8.47 13.55
CA ALA A 166 -6.57 -9.20 14.10
C ALA A 166 -5.37 -9.26 13.13
N LEU A 167 -5.62 -9.29 11.82
CA LEU A 167 -4.60 -9.38 10.77
C LEU A 167 -3.77 -8.09 10.61
N PHE A 168 -4.34 -6.93 10.94
CA PHE A 168 -3.71 -5.63 10.72
C PHE A 168 -3.69 -4.72 11.97
N HIS A 169 -4.13 -5.22 13.12
CA HIS A 169 -4.25 -4.45 14.36
C HIS A 169 -2.92 -3.83 14.79
N ALA A 170 -1.82 -4.59 14.72
CA ALA A 170 -0.51 -4.10 15.15
C ALA A 170 -0.05 -2.90 14.29
N GLN A 171 -0.23 -2.98 12.97
CA GLN A 171 0.12 -1.96 12.00
C GLN A 171 -0.77 -0.72 12.14
N LEU A 172 -2.08 -0.94 12.38
CA LEU A 172 -3.04 0.14 12.62
C LEU A 172 -2.72 0.89 13.91
N ALA A 173 -2.49 0.17 15.00
CA ALA A 173 -2.11 0.75 16.30
C ALA A 173 -0.81 1.55 16.17
N TYR A 174 0.19 1.02 15.46
CA TYR A 174 1.42 1.75 15.17
C TYR A 174 1.12 3.08 14.45
N CYS A 175 0.29 3.09 13.42
CA CYS A 175 -0.08 4.33 12.72
C CYS A 175 -0.74 5.36 13.65
N VAL A 176 -1.66 4.92 14.53
CA VAL A 176 -2.33 5.80 15.48
C VAL A 176 -1.33 6.38 16.48
N VAL A 177 -0.47 5.55 17.09
CA VAL A 177 0.56 6.00 18.03
C VAL A 177 1.48 7.02 17.37
N GLN A 178 1.93 6.78 16.13
CA GLN A 178 2.76 7.73 15.38
C GLN A 178 2.07 9.09 15.18
N PHE A 179 0.74 9.13 15.03
CA PHE A 179 -0.01 10.39 14.96
C PHE A 179 -0.04 11.11 16.31
N LEU A 180 -0.28 10.39 17.40
CA LEU A 180 -0.34 10.95 18.76
C LEU A 180 1.02 11.48 19.23
N GLU A 181 2.12 10.80 18.88
CA GLU A 181 3.47 11.28 19.13
C GLU A 181 3.78 12.60 18.40
N LYS A 182 3.21 12.80 17.20
CA LYS A 182 3.39 14.02 16.41
C LYS A 182 2.54 15.19 16.91
N ASP A 183 1.35 14.91 17.42
CA ASP A 183 0.43 15.92 17.94
C ASP A 183 -0.41 15.34 19.10
N PRO A 184 0.00 15.54 20.36
CA PRO A 184 -0.70 15.00 21.52
C PRO A 184 -2.13 15.50 21.69
N THR A 185 -2.50 16.64 21.08
CA THR A 185 -3.88 17.17 21.14
C THR A 185 -4.90 16.27 20.45
N LEU A 186 -4.43 15.33 19.60
CA LEU A 186 -5.27 14.35 18.92
C LEU A 186 -5.66 13.17 19.83
N THR A 187 -5.17 13.11 21.07
CA THR A 187 -5.46 11.99 21.99
C THR A 187 -6.92 11.96 22.42
N GLU A 188 -7.49 13.11 22.81
CA GLU A 188 -8.88 13.18 23.30
C GLU A 188 -9.91 12.80 22.22
N PRO A 189 -9.79 13.19 20.94
CA PRO A 189 -10.68 12.69 19.88
C PRO A 189 -10.54 11.20 19.53
N VAL A 190 -9.41 10.56 19.86
CA VAL A 190 -9.10 9.17 19.47
C VAL A 190 -9.55 8.16 20.54
N LEU A 191 -9.61 8.58 21.81
CA LEU A 191 -10.14 7.79 22.93
C LEU A 191 -11.67 7.75 22.93
#